data_AF-A0A3D1SUM6-F1
#
_entry.id   AF-A0A3D1SUM6-F1
#
_cell.length_a   1.000
_cell.length_b   1.000
_cell.length_c   1.000
_cell.angle_alpha   90.00
_cell.angle_beta   90.00
_cell.angle_gamma   90.00
#
_symmetry.space_group_name_H-M   'P 1'
#
loop_
_entity.id
_entity.type
_entity.pdbx_description
1 polymer ?
#
loop_
_entity_poly.entity_id
_entity_poly.type
_entity_poly.pdbx_seq_one_letter_code
_entity_poly.pdbx_strand_id
1 'polypeptide(L)'
;QFVAALQRIDPTGGPPPGVHNSFRGVPLSTRDAHTRTAIASLNDMLDTGVVTAAWDAALQTQAWHGPPVWIHGDLSPGNLLVERGRISAVIDFGCLG
;
A
#
# COMPACT_ATOMS: atom_id res chain seq x y z
N GLN A 1 -7.30 9.52 -12.96
CA GLN A 1 -7.57 10.90 -12.48
C GLN A 1 -7.62 10.98 -10.96
N PHE A 2 -8.32 10.07 -10.27
CA PHE A 2 -8.41 10.05 -8.80
C PHE A 2 -7.06 10.11 -8.08
N VAL A 3 -6.14 9.17 -8.33
CA VAL A 3 -4.82 9.12 -7.65
C VAL A 3 -4.05 10.43 -7.83
N ALA A 4 -3.96 10.94 -9.05
CA ALA A 4 -3.29 12.20 -9.32
C ALA A 4 -3.98 13.41 -8.66
N ALA A 5 -5.30 13.37 -8.44
CA ALA A 5 -6.01 14.41 -7.71
C ALA A 5 -5.71 14.31 -6.20
N LEU A 6 -5.73 13.10 -5.63
CA LEU A 6 -5.38 12.83 -4.24
C LEU A 6 -3.95 13.30 -3.93
N GLN A 7 -2.99 12.96 -4.79
CA GLN A 7 -1.57 13.33 -4.62
C GLN A 7 -1.29 14.83 -4.79
N ARG A 8 -2.24 15.63 -5.29
CA ARG A 8 -2.11 17.10 -5.38
C ARG A 8 -2.63 17.83 -4.15
N ILE A 9 -3.32 17.15 -3.23
CA ILE A 9 -3.75 17.74 -1.97
C ILE A 9 -2.50 17.99 -1.11
N ASP A 10 -2.39 19.18 -0.52
CA ASP A 10 -1.29 19.51 0.38
C ASP A 10 -1.29 18.54 1.59
N PRO A 11 -0.22 17.77 1.81
CA PRO A 11 -0.12 16.85 2.94
C PRO A 11 0.29 17.55 4.25
N THR A 12 0.58 18.86 4.21
CA THR A 12 1.02 19.61 5.39
C THR A 12 0.00 19.50 6.52
N GLY A 13 0.47 19.07 7.70
CA GLY A 13 -0.38 18.86 8.88
C GLY A 13 -1.12 17.51 8.93
N GLY A 14 -0.97 16.66 7.91
CA GLY A 14 -1.44 15.29 7.94
C GLY A 14 -0.66 14.43 8.95
N PRO A 15 -1.26 13.36 9.50
CA PRO A 15 -0.57 12.45 10.39
C PRO A 15 0.54 11.69 9.63
N PRO A 16 1.71 11.43 10.24
CA PRO A 16 2.70 10.53 9.65
C PRO A 16 2.15 9.09 9.64
N PRO A 17 2.65 8.19 8.77
CA PRO A 17 2.25 6.79 8.77
C PRO A 17 2.23 6.14 10.16
N GLY A 18 1.16 5.41 10.48
CA GLY A 18 0.95 4.84 11.81
C GLY A 18 -0.17 3.81 11.88
N VAL A 19 -0.59 3.46 13.11
CA VAL A 19 -1.65 2.46 13.33
C VAL A 19 -2.95 2.79 12.58
N HIS A 20 -3.31 4.08 12.51
CA HIS A 20 -4.52 4.54 11.83
C HIS A 20 -4.57 4.22 10.34
N ASN A 21 -3.41 4.07 9.67
CA ASN A 21 -3.32 3.73 8.26
C ASN A 21 -2.59 2.40 8.03
N SER A 22 -2.46 1.54 9.04
CA SER A 22 -1.71 0.27 8.97
C SER A 22 -0.24 0.42 8.50
N PHE A 23 0.37 1.56 8.83
CA PHE A 23 1.73 1.92 8.43
C PHE A 23 1.93 1.90 6.91
N ARG A 24 0.94 2.38 6.15
CA ARG A 24 1.08 2.59 4.69
C ARG A 24 1.89 3.86 4.43
N GLY A 25 2.65 3.85 3.33
CA GLY A 25 3.52 4.98 2.95
C GLY A 25 4.94 4.96 3.54
N VAL A 26 5.31 3.91 4.28
CA VAL A 26 6.70 3.69 4.76
C VAL A 26 7.52 2.88 3.74
N PRO A 27 8.87 2.98 3.74
CA PRO A 27 9.71 2.11 2.92
C PRO A 27 9.47 0.62 3.21
N LEU A 28 9.44 -0.22 2.18
CA LEU A 28 9.18 -1.67 2.36
C LEU A 28 10.19 -2.36 3.28
N SER A 29 11.44 -1.89 3.31
CA SER A 29 12.49 -2.40 4.20
C SER A 29 12.12 -2.31 5.69
N THR A 30 11.30 -1.33 6.10
CA THR A 30 10.84 -1.24 7.49
C THR A 30 9.85 -2.34 7.87
N ARG A 31 9.30 -3.05 6.88
CA ARG A 31 8.33 -4.15 7.06
C ARG A 31 8.99 -5.53 6.94
N ASP A 32 10.27 -5.60 6.57
CA ASP A 32 10.95 -6.84 6.20
C ASP A 32 10.84 -7.95 7.25
N ALA A 33 11.28 -7.66 8.49
CA ALA A 33 11.28 -8.65 9.56
C ALA A 33 9.86 -9.21 9.84
N HIS A 34 8.85 -8.34 9.86
CA HIS A 34 7.46 -8.76 10.12
C HIS A 34 6.90 -9.57 8.96
N THR A 35 7.15 -9.15 7.72
CA THR A 35 6.70 -9.89 6.53
C THR A 35 7.37 -11.26 6.45
N ARG A 36 8.67 -11.38 6.70
CA ARG A 36 9.36 -12.69 6.72
C ARG A 36 8.82 -13.61 7.81
N THR A 37 8.51 -13.07 8.99
CA THR A 37 7.85 -13.83 10.07
C THR A 37 6.48 -14.35 9.62
N ALA A 38 5.68 -13.51 8.96
CA ALA A 38 4.37 -13.91 8.44
C ALA A 38 4.49 -14.99 7.35
N ILE A 39 5.44 -14.85 6.42
CA ILE A 39 5.70 -15.85 5.38
C ILE A 39 6.05 -17.21 6.03
N ALA A 40 6.98 -17.22 6.99
CA ALA A 40 7.37 -18.45 7.68
C ALA A 40 6.19 -19.13 8.39
N SER A 41 5.24 -18.36 8.94
CA SER A 41 4.05 -18.89 9.60
C SER A 41 3.00 -19.52 8.67
N LEU A 42 3.15 -19.36 7.35
CA LEU A 42 2.18 -19.80 6.34
C LEU A 42 2.73 -20.96 5.48
N ASN A 43 3.79 -21.64 5.92
CA ASN A 43 4.43 -22.75 5.20
C ASN A 43 3.49 -23.90 4.82
N ASP A 44 2.47 -24.17 5.63
CA ASP A 44 1.49 -25.23 5.37
C ASP A 44 0.32 -24.76 4.47
N MET A 45 0.26 -23.47 4.11
CA MET A 45 -0.82 -22.87 3.33
C MET A 45 -0.37 -22.33 1.97
N LEU A 46 0.88 -21.86 1.87
CA LEU A 46 1.41 -21.18 0.71
C LEU A 46 2.79 -21.74 0.34
N ASP A 47 3.15 -21.65 -0.94
CA ASP A 47 4.55 -21.81 -1.35
C ASP A 47 5.37 -20.62 -0.85
N THR A 48 5.97 -20.78 0.31
CA THR A 48 6.76 -19.73 0.96
C THR A 48 8.02 -19.37 0.19
N GLY A 49 8.54 -20.26 -0.66
CA GLY A 49 9.65 -19.98 -1.56
C GLY A 49 9.26 -18.95 -2.61
N VAL A 50 8.12 -19.14 -3.27
CA VAL A 50 7.57 -18.19 -4.26
C VAL A 50 7.24 -16.84 -3.61
N VAL A 51 6.60 -16.85 -2.43
CA VAL A 51 6.26 -15.60 -1.73
C VAL A 51 7.50 -14.85 -1.27
N THR A 52 8.53 -15.56 -0.78
CA THR A 52 9.82 -14.96 -0.40
C THR A 52 10.50 -14.32 -1.60
N ALA A 53 10.53 -15.01 -2.75
CA ALA A 53 11.13 -14.46 -3.97
C ALA A 53 10.41 -13.19 -4.44
N ALA A 54 9.07 -13.15 -4.37
CA ALA A 54 8.30 -11.95 -4.69
C ALA A 54 8.59 -10.80 -3.70
N TRP A 55 8.72 -11.11 -2.41
CA TRP A 55 9.08 -10.12 -1.38
C TRP A 55 10.49 -9.56 -1.58
N ASP A 56 11.48 -10.42 -1.86
CA ASP A 56 12.85 -10.00 -2.12
C ASP A 56 12.94 -9.11 -3.37
N ALA A 57 12.20 -9.43 -4.43
CA ALA A 57 12.10 -8.58 -5.62
C ALA A 57 11.48 -7.20 -5.29
N ALA A 58 10.45 -7.16 -4.44
CA ALA A 58 9.84 -5.91 -3.99
C ALA A 58 10.82 -5.05 -3.15
N LEU A 59 11.66 -5.68 -2.32
CA LEU A 59 12.68 -4.96 -1.54
C LEU A 59 13.78 -4.33 -2.39
N GLN A 60 14.02 -4.81 -3.61
CA GLN A 60 14.96 -4.17 -4.53
C GLN A 60 14.41 -2.87 -5.15
N THR A 61 13.12 -2.57 -4.97
CA THR A 61 12.55 -1.32 -5.45
C THR A 61 13.04 -0.13 -4.65
N GLN A 62 13.31 0.97 -5.35
CA GLN A 62 13.77 2.19 -4.71
C GLN A 62 12.66 2.80 -3.86
N ALA A 63 13.03 3.24 -2.66
CA ALA A 63 12.11 3.99 -1.80
C ALA A 63 11.64 5.28 -2.50
N TRP A 64 10.47 5.77 -2.11
CA TRP A 64 10.00 7.07 -2.59
C TRP A 64 10.92 8.19 -2.07
N HIS A 65 11.45 9.00 -2.99
CA HIS A 65 12.32 10.14 -2.68
C HIS A 65 11.67 11.50 -2.97
N GLY A 66 10.44 11.51 -3.47
CA GLY A 66 9.70 12.74 -3.72
C GLY A 66 9.14 13.36 -2.43
N PRO A 67 8.49 14.52 -2.52
CA PRO A 67 7.74 15.08 -1.40
C PRO A 67 6.64 14.10 -0.95
N PRO A 68 6.19 14.18 0.32
CA PRO A 68 5.03 13.43 0.78
C PRO A 68 3.81 13.71 -0.10
N VAL A 69 2.96 12.71 -0.27
CA VAL A 69 1.68 12.80 -0.99
C VAL A 69 0.67 11.90 -0.31
N TRP A 70 -0.61 12.24 -0.39
CA TRP A 70 -1.69 11.37 0.07
C TRP A 70 -1.80 10.10 -0.79
N ILE A 71 -2.03 8.97 -0.14
CA ILE A 71 -2.28 7.66 -0.73
C ILE A 71 -3.58 7.07 -0.20
N HIS A 72 -4.32 6.37 -1.07
CA HIS A 72 -5.48 5.58 -0.63
C HIS A 72 -5.07 4.42 0.31
N GLY A 73 -3.86 3.89 0.11
CA GLY A 73 -3.27 2.81 0.92
C GLY A 73 -3.79 1.39 0.63
N ASP A 74 -4.89 1.26 -0.12
CA ASP A 74 -5.44 -0.03 -0.56
C ASP A 74 -6.23 0.08 -1.88
N LEU A 75 -5.61 0.64 -2.92
CA LEU A 75 -6.29 0.81 -4.21
C LEU A 75 -6.27 -0.50 -5.00
N SER A 76 -7.42 -1.17 -5.05
CA SER A 76 -7.63 -2.42 -5.80
C SER A 76 -8.94 -2.37 -6.61
N PRO A 77 -9.15 -3.26 -7.60
CA PRO A 77 -10.41 -3.30 -8.35
C PRO A 77 -11.65 -3.45 -7.48
N GLY A 78 -11.55 -4.14 -6.33
CA GLY A 78 -12.66 -4.29 -5.38
C GLY A 78 -13.09 -2.98 -4.72
N ASN A 79 -12.20 -1.98 -4.70
CA ASN A 79 -12.43 -0.67 -4.11
C ASN A 79 -12.81 0.40 -5.15
N LEU A 80 -13.12 -0.02 -6.39
CA LEU A 80 -13.55 0.86 -7.48
C LEU A 80 -14.99 0.52 -7.89
N LEU A 81 -15.90 1.48 -7.74
CA LEU A 81 -17.25 1.35 -8.29
C LEU A 81 -17.27 1.84 -9.73
N VAL A 82 -17.88 1.07 -10.62
CA VAL A 82 -17.96 1.36 -12.05
C VAL A 82 -19.42 1.47 -12.47
N GLU A 83 -19.76 2.58 -13.11
CA GLU A 83 -21.06 2.79 -13.73
C GLU A 83 -20.85 3.13 -15.21
N ARG A 84 -21.52 2.39 -16.11
CA ARG A 84 -21.45 2.60 -17.57
C ARG A 84 -20.01 2.67 -18.11
N GLY A 85 -19.15 1.76 -17.63
CA GLY A 85 -17.76 1.66 -18.06
C GLY A 85 -16.83 2.76 -17.54
N ARG A 86 -17.27 3.58 -16.57
CA ARG A 86 -16.45 4.62 -15.94
C ARG A 86 -16.44 4.45 -14.43
N ILE A 87 -15.29 4.74 -13.80
CA ILE A 87 -15.20 4.79 -12.34
C ILE A 87 -16.15 5.89 -11.84
N SER A 88 -17.12 5.52 -11.02
CA SER A 88 -18.10 6.41 -10.39
C SER A 88 -17.74 6.75 -8.94
N ALA A 89 -17.07 5.83 -8.23
CA ALA A 89 -16.60 6.07 -6.88
C ALA A 89 -15.36 5.23 -6.54
N VAL A 90 -14.66 5.67 -5.50
CA VAL A 90 -13.60 4.91 -4.81
C VAL A 90 -14.06 4.74 -3.36
N ILE A 91 -13.86 3.55 -2.79
CA ILE A 91 -14.32 3.20 -1.44
C ILE A 91 -13.17 2.58 -0.63
N ASP A 92 -13.42 2.34 0.66
CA ASP A 92 -12.49 1.69 1.60
C ASP A 92 -11.20 2.48 1.87
N PHE A 93 -11.37 3.63 2.51
CA PHE A 93 -10.27 4.53 2.90
C PHE A 93 -9.62 4.16 4.24
N GLY A 94 -9.79 2.93 4.75
CA GLY A 94 -9.24 2.53 6.05
C GLY A 94 -7.71 2.58 6.14
N CYS A 95 -7.03 2.63 4.99
CA CYS A 95 -5.58 2.74 4.86
C CYS A 95 -5.12 4.11 4.34
N LEU A 96 -6.02 5.11 4.25
CA LEU A 96 -5.70 6.45 3.81
C LEU A 96 -4.63 7.08 4.70
N GLY A 97 -3.65 7.73 4.08
CA GLY A 97 -2.65 8.56 4.76
C GLY A 97 -1.62 9.14 3.80
#